data_AF-A0A969XY94-F1
#
_entry.id   AF-A0A969XY94-F1
#
_cell.length_a   1.000
_cell.length_b   1.000
_cell.length_c   1.000
_cell.angle_alpha   90.00
_cell.angle_beta   90.00
_cell.angle_gamma   90.00
#
_symmetry.space_group_name_H-M   'P 1'
#
loop_
_entity.id
_entity.type
_entity.pdbx_description
1 polymer ?
#
loop_
_entity_poly.entity_id
_entity_poly.type
_entity_poly.pdbx_seq_one_letter_code
_entity_poly.pdbx_strand_id
1 'polypeptide(L)'
;MAEQHGTLGARVIDPATVETAAWVRLKCQFGCGGYASNLMCPPHAPPPEQTRRVLDGYRRGVLFEAPRGQAKRVAVDLERQVFLAGHYKALGFGSGPCSLCGRQGCPLEGGCRHPDQARPSMESCGIDVYATVRKHGFTIDVVRDHDDEQHYFGLLLVD
;
A
#
# COMPACT_ATOMS: atom_id res chain seq x y z
N MET A 1 8.10 -16.85 -5.46
CA MET A 1 8.08 -16.10 -4.18
C MET A 1 6.72 -15.43 -3.96
N ALA A 2 6.28 -14.48 -4.81
CA ALA A 2 5.02 -13.77 -4.62
C ALA A 2 3.75 -14.66 -4.76
N GLU A 3 3.74 -15.59 -5.71
CA GLU A 3 2.58 -16.45 -6.03
C GLU A 3 2.08 -17.32 -4.85
N GLN A 4 2.96 -17.61 -3.87
CA GLN A 4 2.64 -18.45 -2.71
C GLN A 4 1.85 -17.70 -1.62
N HIS A 5 1.68 -16.38 -1.73
CA HIS A 5 0.98 -15.55 -0.74
C HIS A 5 -0.39 -15.06 -1.20
N GLY A 6 -0.89 -15.57 -2.32
CA GLY A 6 -2.19 -15.19 -2.87
C GLY A 6 -2.16 -13.89 -3.67
N THR A 7 -1.02 -13.53 -4.26
CA THR A 7 -0.96 -12.48 -5.29
C THR A 7 -1.59 -12.99 -6.59
N LEU A 8 -2.34 -12.14 -7.28
CA LEU A 8 -2.84 -12.41 -8.64
C LEU A 8 -1.76 -12.18 -9.71
N GLY A 9 -0.78 -11.33 -9.40
CA GLY A 9 0.40 -11.10 -10.22
C GLY A 9 1.44 -10.27 -9.45
N ALA A 10 2.71 -10.37 -9.84
CA ALA A 10 3.78 -9.58 -9.25
C ALA A 10 4.87 -9.24 -10.27
N ARG A 11 5.52 -8.10 -10.06
CA ARG A 11 6.67 -7.61 -10.85
C ARG A 11 7.72 -7.05 -9.91
N VAL A 12 8.98 -7.40 -10.16
CA VAL A 12 10.11 -6.71 -9.55
C VAL A 12 10.29 -5.39 -10.30
N ILE A 13 10.38 -4.29 -9.56
CA ILE A 13 10.48 -2.94 -10.10
C ILE A 13 11.60 -2.16 -9.41
N ASP A 14 12.06 -1.10 -10.05
CA ASP A 14 12.93 -0.09 -9.44
C ASP A 14 12.06 0.92 -8.64
N PRO A 15 12.23 1.09 -7.32
CA PRO A 15 11.48 2.07 -6.54
C PRO A 15 11.57 3.52 -7.05
N ALA A 16 12.60 3.88 -7.82
CA ALA A 16 12.69 5.18 -8.50
C ALA A 16 11.57 5.40 -9.53
N THR A 17 10.96 4.33 -10.04
CA THR A 17 9.91 4.40 -11.06
C THR A 17 8.49 4.54 -10.48
N VAL A 18 8.33 4.42 -9.15
CA VAL A 18 7.05 4.61 -8.44
C VAL A 18 6.68 6.09 -8.41
N GLU A 19 5.47 6.42 -8.84
CA GLU A 19 5.01 7.80 -8.96
C GLU A 19 4.35 8.27 -7.65
N THR A 20 4.85 9.36 -7.07
CA THR A 20 4.23 10.04 -5.91
C THR A 20 3.67 11.38 -6.34
N ALA A 21 2.47 11.74 -5.89
CA ALA A 21 1.84 13.00 -6.28
C ALA A 21 1.00 13.64 -5.16
N ALA A 22 1.09 14.97 -5.05
CA ALA A 22 0.36 15.76 -4.05
C ALA A 22 -1.16 15.59 -4.14
N TRP A 23 -1.69 15.46 -5.36
CA TRP A 23 -3.13 15.33 -5.59
C TRP A 23 -3.70 14.05 -4.98
N VAL A 24 -2.92 12.97 -4.83
CA VAL A 24 -3.37 11.69 -4.27
C VAL A 24 -3.85 11.89 -2.83
N ARG A 25 -3.10 12.67 -2.05
CA ARG A 25 -3.47 13.01 -0.67
C ARG A 25 -4.74 13.87 -0.63
N LEU A 26 -4.90 14.81 -1.56
CA LEU A 26 -6.13 15.60 -1.68
C LEU A 26 -7.33 14.72 -2.04
N LYS A 27 -7.15 13.72 -2.90
CA LYS A 27 -8.22 12.75 -3.21
C LYS A 27 -8.59 11.91 -1.99
N CYS A 28 -7.63 11.52 -1.14
CA CYS A 28 -7.97 10.93 0.16
C CYS A 28 -8.80 11.90 1.00
N GLN A 29 -8.38 13.16 1.15
CA GLN A 29 -9.05 14.15 2.00
C GLN A 29 -10.48 14.47 1.57
N PHE A 30 -10.72 14.64 0.27
CA PHE A 30 -11.98 15.13 -0.25
C PHE A 30 -12.83 14.06 -0.96
N GLY A 31 -12.34 12.82 -1.06
CA GLY A 31 -13.02 11.75 -1.81
C GLY A 31 -13.07 10.39 -1.12
N CYS A 32 -12.43 10.22 0.04
CA CYS A 32 -12.42 8.94 0.76
C CYS A 32 -13.13 9.05 2.11
N GLY A 33 -14.16 8.23 2.34
CA GLY A 33 -14.85 8.14 3.63
C GLY A 33 -13.97 7.62 4.78
N GLY A 34 -12.76 7.15 4.48
CA GLY A 34 -11.77 6.69 5.47
C GLY A 34 -10.72 7.75 5.87
N TYR A 35 -10.73 8.96 5.32
CA TYR A 35 -9.75 10.00 5.66
C TYR A 35 -9.74 10.29 7.17
N ALA A 36 -8.54 10.45 7.76
CA ALA A 36 -8.31 10.69 9.19
C ALA A 36 -8.93 9.66 10.17
N SER A 37 -9.49 8.56 9.67
CA SER A 37 -10.21 7.60 10.52
C SER A 37 -9.30 6.61 11.25
N ASN A 38 -8.04 6.47 10.82
CA ASN A 38 -7.08 5.53 11.39
C ASN A 38 -5.63 5.96 11.15
N LEU A 39 -4.71 5.38 11.93
CA LEU A 39 -3.26 5.69 11.90
C LEU A 39 -2.56 5.32 10.57
N MET A 40 -3.20 4.53 9.70
CA MET A 40 -2.66 4.15 8.39
C MET A 40 -3.18 5.06 7.25
N CYS A 41 -4.02 6.05 7.58
CA CYS A 41 -4.53 7.05 6.66
C CYS A 41 -3.90 8.44 6.93
N PRO A 42 -3.90 9.36 5.96
CA PRO A 42 -3.60 10.76 6.22
C PRO A 42 -4.52 11.33 7.32
N PRO A 43 -4.02 12.21 8.20
CA PRO A 43 -2.70 12.84 8.13
C PRO A 43 -1.55 12.00 8.71
N HIS A 44 -1.83 10.86 9.35
CA HIS A 44 -0.84 10.03 10.04
C HIS A 44 0.09 9.26 9.10
N ALA A 45 -0.43 8.84 7.94
CA ALA A 45 0.38 8.24 6.89
C ALA A 45 1.34 9.29 6.26
N PRO A 46 2.56 8.86 5.85
CA PRO A 46 3.55 9.74 5.25
C PRO A 46 2.98 10.56 4.08
N PRO A 47 3.29 11.87 4.00
CA PRO A 47 2.95 12.67 2.83
C PRO A 47 3.83 12.28 1.62
N PRO A 48 3.42 12.63 0.39
CA PRO A 48 4.09 12.19 -0.84
C PRO A 48 5.60 12.45 -0.87
N GLU A 49 6.06 13.61 -0.39
CA GLU A 49 7.48 13.98 -0.34
C GLU A 49 8.29 13.16 0.68
N GLN A 50 7.66 12.69 1.76
CA GLN A 50 8.29 11.76 2.68
C GLN A 50 8.33 10.36 2.05
N THR A 51 7.24 9.92 1.41
CA THR A 51 7.19 8.64 0.70
C THR A 51 8.23 8.55 -0.41
N ARG A 52 8.41 9.62 -1.20
CA ARG A 52 9.46 9.69 -2.23
C ARG A 52 10.86 9.48 -1.65
N ARG A 53 11.18 10.18 -0.55
CA ARG A 53 12.45 9.99 0.17
C ARG A 53 12.64 8.57 0.70
N VAL A 54 11.57 7.93 1.16
CA VAL A 54 11.62 6.52 1.57
C VAL A 54 11.95 5.65 0.36
N LEU A 55 11.22 5.80 -0.74
CA LEU A 55 11.43 5.04 -1.98
C LEU A 55 12.87 5.19 -2.53
N ASP A 56 13.43 6.39 -2.51
CA ASP A 56 14.81 6.68 -2.96
C ASP A 56 15.89 5.92 -2.16
N GLY A 57 15.53 5.45 -0.97
CA GLY A 57 16.41 4.65 -0.14
C GLY A 57 16.52 3.18 -0.57
N TYR A 58 15.67 2.68 -1.47
CA TYR A 58 15.60 1.26 -1.82
C TYR A 58 16.02 1.03 -3.28
N ARG A 59 16.58 -0.16 -3.54
CA ARG A 59 17.03 -0.59 -4.87
C ARG A 59 16.04 -1.51 -5.55
N ARG A 60 15.20 -2.21 -4.79
CA ARG A 60 14.23 -3.17 -5.31
C ARG A 60 12.86 -2.98 -4.67
N GLY A 61 11.84 -3.05 -5.50
CA GLY A 61 10.45 -3.16 -5.10
C GLY A 61 9.81 -4.40 -5.73
N VAL A 62 8.77 -4.92 -5.10
CA VAL A 62 7.86 -5.90 -5.66
C VAL A 62 6.49 -5.25 -5.69
N LEU A 63 6.04 -4.88 -6.88
CA LEU A 63 4.68 -4.43 -7.13
C LEU A 63 3.81 -5.65 -7.36
N PHE A 64 2.70 -5.77 -6.63
CA PHE A 64 1.84 -6.95 -6.71
C PHE A 64 0.37 -6.58 -6.75
N GLU A 65 -0.40 -7.42 -7.42
CA GLU A 65 -1.86 -7.41 -7.38
C GLU A 65 -2.35 -8.46 -6.38
N ALA A 66 -3.40 -8.13 -5.64
CA ALA A 66 -4.01 -9.01 -4.65
C ALA A 66 -5.54 -9.03 -4.81
N PRO A 67 -6.21 -10.10 -4.35
CA PRO A 67 -7.65 -10.12 -4.27
C PRO A 67 -8.19 -9.00 -3.38
N ARG A 68 -9.47 -8.65 -3.60
CA ARG A 68 -10.20 -7.66 -2.80
C ARG A 68 -10.02 -7.90 -1.30
N GLY A 69 -9.61 -6.85 -0.59
CA GLY A 69 -9.42 -6.87 0.86
C GLY A 69 -8.17 -7.61 1.34
N GLN A 70 -7.35 -8.19 0.45
CA GLN A 70 -6.19 -8.99 0.85
C GLN A 70 -4.85 -8.27 0.74
N ALA A 71 -4.76 -7.15 0.00
CA ALA A 71 -3.50 -6.47 -0.29
C ALA A 71 -2.63 -6.18 0.95
N LYS A 72 -3.23 -5.81 2.09
CA LYS A 72 -2.49 -5.57 3.34
C LYS A 72 -1.95 -6.83 4.00
N ARG A 73 -2.76 -7.89 4.02
CA ARG A 73 -2.33 -9.19 4.54
C ARG A 73 -1.16 -9.71 3.72
N VAL A 74 -1.29 -9.66 2.40
CA VAL A 74 -0.22 -10.02 1.46
C VAL A 74 1.03 -9.17 1.68
N ALA A 75 0.89 -7.84 1.86
CA ALA A 75 2.03 -6.97 2.16
C ALA A 75 2.77 -7.39 3.43
N VAL A 76 2.05 -7.67 4.52
CA VAL A 76 2.63 -8.09 5.81
C VAL A 76 3.30 -9.47 5.70
N ASP A 77 2.62 -10.43 5.07
CA ASP A 77 3.13 -11.79 4.91
C ASP A 77 4.42 -11.80 4.08
N LEU A 78 4.44 -11.07 2.97
CA LEU A 78 5.63 -10.90 2.13
C LEU A 78 6.74 -10.14 2.87
N GLU A 79 6.41 -9.04 3.56
CA GLU A 79 7.40 -8.28 4.33
C GLU A 79 8.07 -9.16 5.38
N ARG A 80 7.27 -9.93 6.15
CA ARG A 80 7.79 -10.87 7.16
C ARG A 80 8.67 -11.94 6.52
N GLN A 81 8.24 -12.54 5.41
CA GLN A 81 9.03 -13.58 4.74
C GLN A 81 10.37 -13.02 4.26
N VAL A 82 10.34 -11.87 3.59
CA VAL A 82 11.53 -11.23 3.02
C VAL A 82 12.48 -10.76 4.12
N PHE A 83 11.95 -10.20 5.20
CA PHE A 83 12.73 -9.86 6.39
C PHE A 83 13.45 -11.08 6.99
N LEU A 84 12.73 -12.19 7.18
CA LEU A 84 13.30 -13.44 7.70
C LEU A 84 14.30 -14.10 6.74
N ALA A 85 14.27 -13.75 5.46
CA ALA A 85 15.27 -14.17 4.47
C ALA A 85 16.55 -13.32 4.48
N GLY A 86 16.69 -12.36 5.41
CA GLY A 86 17.88 -11.54 5.59
C GLY A 86 17.83 -10.15 4.96
N HIS A 87 16.74 -9.80 4.28
CA HIS A 87 16.48 -8.46 3.77
C HIS A 87 15.90 -7.58 4.87
N TYR A 88 16.76 -7.14 5.78
CA TYR A 88 16.37 -6.40 6.98
C TYR A 88 15.63 -5.09 6.67
N LYS A 89 15.80 -4.55 5.45
CA LYS A 89 15.09 -3.38 4.96
C LYS A 89 13.91 -3.83 4.11
N ALA A 90 12.93 -4.47 4.74
CA ALA A 90 11.65 -4.83 4.13
C ALA A 90 10.56 -3.87 4.61
N LEU A 91 9.75 -3.33 3.69
CA LEU A 91 8.61 -2.47 4.05
C LEU A 91 7.45 -2.62 3.06
N GLY A 92 6.28 -3.01 3.55
CA GLY A 92 5.08 -3.28 2.79
C GLY A 92 4.06 -2.14 2.82
N PHE A 93 3.38 -1.97 1.69
CA PHE A 93 2.24 -1.09 1.47
C PHE A 93 1.10 -1.90 0.85
N GLY A 94 -0.10 -1.77 1.38
CA GLY A 94 -1.28 -2.46 0.86
C GLY A 94 -2.19 -1.54 0.02
N SER A 95 -3.49 -1.81 0.10
CA SER A 95 -4.55 -1.02 -0.54
C SER A 95 -5.68 -0.74 0.44
N GLY A 96 -6.31 0.44 0.33
CA GLY A 96 -7.47 0.87 1.09
C GLY A 96 -7.21 1.30 2.54
N PRO A 97 -8.23 1.74 3.29
CA PRO A 97 -8.13 2.10 4.71
C PRO A 97 -7.98 0.89 5.63
N CYS A 98 -7.39 1.07 6.83
CA CYS A 98 -7.17 -0.03 7.78
C CYS A 98 -8.49 -0.42 8.47
N SER A 99 -8.76 -1.72 8.56
CA SER A 99 -9.99 -2.27 9.16
C SER A 99 -9.75 -3.14 10.40
N LEU A 100 -8.50 -3.27 10.87
CA LEU A 100 -8.11 -4.23 11.93
C LEU A 100 -8.84 -3.99 13.26
N CYS A 101 -9.07 -2.73 13.64
CA CYS A 101 -9.78 -2.41 14.88
C CYS A 101 -11.31 -2.55 14.75
N GLY A 102 -11.86 -2.80 13.56
CA GLY A 102 -13.31 -2.98 13.36
C GLY A 102 -14.15 -1.91 14.04
N ARG A 103 -15.19 -2.35 14.78
CA ARG A 103 -16.15 -1.46 15.45
C ARG A 103 -15.57 -0.70 16.64
N GLN A 104 -14.49 -1.19 17.27
CA GLN A 104 -13.89 -0.50 18.42
C GLN A 104 -13.09 0.75 18.04
N GLY A 105 -12.93 1.04 16.74
CA GLY A 105 -12.28 2.25 16.25
C GLY A 105 -10.76 2.23 16.42
N CYS A 106 -10.07 2.99 15.56
CA CYS A 106 -8.62 3.13 15.65
C CYS A 106 -8.25 4.09 16.79
N PRO A 107 -7.34 3.73 17.71
CA PRO A 107 -6.84 4.65 18.73
C PRO A 107 -5.86 5.65 18.11
N LEU A 108 -6.38 6.78 17.65
CA LEU A 108 -5.56 7.86 17.08
C LEU A 108 -4.58 8.44 18.12
N GLU A 109 -4.98 8.39 19.39
CA GLU A 109 -4.14 8.70 20.55
C GLU A 109 -3.75 7.38 21.24
N GLY A 110 -2.44 7.17 21.48
CA GLY A 110 -1.91 5.97 22.15
C GLY A 110 -1.31 4.90 21.24
N GLY A 111 -1.35 5.09 19.92
CA GLY A 111 -0.64 4.23 18.95
C GLY A 111 -1.40 2.97 18.54
N CYS A 112 -0.88 2.27 17.53
CA CYS A 112 -1.57 1.15 16.89
C CYS A 112 -1.67 -0.07 17.83
N ARG A 113 -2.86 -0.68 17.92
CA ARG A 113 -3.09 -1.97 18.63
C ARG A 113 -2.59 -3.20 17.87
N HIS A 114 -2.28 -3.04 16.58
CA HIS A 114 -1.88 -4.13 15.68
C HIS A 114 -0.62 -3.76 14.87
N PRO A 115 0.48 -3.32 15.53
CA PRO A 115 1.66 -2.79 14.82
C PRO A 115 2.35 -3.84 13.93
N ASP A 116 2.21 -5.12 14.27
CA ASP A 116 2.70 -6.28 13.53
C ASP A 116 1.90 -6.57 12.25
N GLN A 117 0.67 -6.07 12.14
CA GLN A 117 -0.25 -6.36 11.04
C GLN A 117 -0.67 -5.11 10.25
N ALA A 118 -0.58 -3.92 10.85
CA ALA A 118 -1.04 -2.70 10.21
C ALA A 118 0.00 -2.20 9.19
N ARG A 119 -0.40 -2.07 7.94
CA ARG A 119 0.37 -1.37 6.91
C ARG A 119 -0.48 -0.28 6.23
N PRO A 120 0.11 0.88 5.93
CA PRO A 120 -0.54 1.89 5.11
C PRO A 120 -0.76 1.35 3.69
N SER A 121 -1.68 1.98 2.97
CA SER A 121 -1.85 1.70 1.56
C SER A 121 -0.91 2.54 0.70
N MET A 122 -0.73 2.14 -0.56
CA MET A 122 0.03 2.93 -1.51
C MET A 122 -0.55 4.35 -1.63
N GLU A 123 -1.88 4.46 -1.81
CA GLU A 123 -2.55 5.75 -1.96
C GLU A 123 -2.58 6.57 -0.66
N SER A 124 -2.62 5.93 0.52
CA SER A 124 -2.55 6.68 1.79
C SER A 124 -1.18 7.32 2.00
N CYS A 125 -0.13 6.75 1.40
CA CYS A 125 1.22 7.30 1.34
C CYS A 125 1.47 8.24 0.15
N GLY A 126 0.43 8.63 -0.60
CA GLY A 126 0.57 9.58 -1.71
C GLY A 126 1.18 9.00 -2.99
N ILE A 127 1.19 7.67 -3.13
CA ILE A 127 1.57 7.00 -4.38
C ILE A 127 0.40 7.05 -5.35
N ASP A 128 0.66 7.53 -6.57
CA ASP A 128 -0.27 7.42 -7.69
C ASP A 128 -0.28 5.96 -8.18
N VAL A 129 -1.21 5.19 -7.63
CA VAL A 129 -1.36 3.76 -7.95
C VAL A 129 -1.61 3.55 -9.43
N TYR A 130 -2.45 4.39 -10.06
CA TYR A 130 -2.81 4.24 -11.48
C TYR A 130 -1.60 4.45 -12.38
N ALA A 131 -0.88 5.56 -12.21
CA ALA A 131 0.30 5.83 -13.00
C ALA A 131 1.40 4.78 -12.77
N THR A 132 1.63 4.41 -11.51
CA THR A 132 2.64 3.42 -11.14
C THR A 132 2.36 2.06 -11.77
N VAL A 133 1.16 1.50 -11.59
CA VAL A 133 0.91 0.12 -12.05
C VAL A 133 0.82 0.02 -13.57
N ARG A 134 0.28 1.05 -14.25
CA ARG A 134 0.25 1.12 -15.72
C ARG A 134 1.65 1.17 -16.32
N LYS A 135 2.56 1.93 -15.70
CA LYS A 135 3.98 1.99 -16.09
C LYS A 135 4.67 0.63 -16.01
N HIS A 136 4.17 -0.28 -15.17
CA HIS A 136 4.68 -1.63 -14.98
C HIS A 136 3.85 -2.72 -15.68
N GLY A 137 3.00 -2.33 -16.63
CA GLY A 137 2.27 -3.26 -17.50
C GLY A 137 1.08 -3.96 -16.84
N PHE A 138 0.60 -3.46 -15.70
CA PHE A 138 -0.68 -3.88 -15.14
C PHE A 138 -1.81 -3.02 -15.69
N THR A 139 -2.99 -3.63 -15.80
CA THR A 139 -4.23 -2.91 -16.13
C THR A 139 -4.93 -2.48 -14.85
N ILE A 140 -5.37 -1.23 -14.82
CA ILE A 140 -6.27 -0.71 -13.80
C ILE A 140 -7.12 0.39 -14.43
N ASP A 141 -8.42 0.33 -14.18
CA ASP A 141 -9.38 1.29 -14.72
C ASP A 141 -10.29 1.81 -13.62
N VAL A 142 -10.84 3.00 -13.87
CA VAL A 142 -11.80 3.60 -12.96
C VAL A 142 -13.12 2.86 -13.12
N VAL A 143 -13.54 2.17 -12.07
CA VAL A 143 -14.84 1.51 -12.00
C VAL A 143 -15.97 2.54 -12.00
N ARG A 144 -17.07 2.20 -12.65
CA ARG A 144 -18.29 2.99 -12.82
C ARG A 144 -19.39 2.55 -11.87
N ASP A 145 -19.45 1.26 -11.55
CA ASP A 145 -20.39 0.69 -10.59
C ASP A 145 -19.74 -0.42 -9.72
N HIS A 146 -20.56 -1.13 -8.95
CA HIS A 146 -20.09 -2.14 -8.00
C HIS A 146 -19.86 -3.52 -8.63
N ASP A 147 -20.34 -3.73 -9.84
CA ASP A 147 -20.21 -4.99 -10.58
C ASP A 147 -18.93 -5.00 -11.45
N ASP A 148 -18.38 -3.83 -11.75
CA ASP A 148 -17.10 -3.67 -12.41
C ASP A 148 -15.95 -4.38 -11.65
N GLU A 149 -15.05 -4.97 -12.43
CA GLU A 149 -13.84 -5.62 -11.92
C GLU A 149 -12.93 -4.61 -11.22
N GLN A 150 -12.50 -4.96 -10.01
CA GLN A 150 -11.70 -4.09 -9.15
C GLN A 150 -10.31 -4.71 -8.94
N HIS A 151 -9.28 -3.94 -9.27
CA HIS A 151 -7.89 -4.33 -9.10
C HIS A 151 -7.27 -3.66 -7.87
N TYR A 152 -6.61 -4.45 -7.03
CA TYR A 152 -6.02 -3.99 -5.78
C TYR A 152 -4.52 -4.25 -5.77
N PHE A 153 -3.74 -3.18 -5.69
CA PHE A 153 -2.28 -3.26 -5.73
C PHE A 153 -1.64 -2.94 -4.40
N GLY A 154 -0.52 -3.60 -4.13
CA GLY A 154 0.38 -3.28 -3.05
C GLY A 154 1.83 -3.23 -3.54
N LEU A 155 2.70 -2.72 -2.69
CA LEU A 155 4.12 -2.55 -2.96
C LEU A 155 4.91 -3.08 -1.77
N LEU A 156 5.90 -3.92 -2.02
CA LEU A 156 6.91 -4.29 -1.04
C LEU A 156 8.25 -3.69 -1.44
N LEU A 157 8.86 -2.89 -0.59
CA LEU A 157 10.24 -2.46 -0.76
C LEU A 157 11.18 -3.45 -0.09
N VAL A 158 12.29 -3.78 -0.74
CA VAL A 158 13.20 -4.87 -0.35
C VAL A 158 14.64 -4.43 -0.49
N ASP A 159 15.43 -4.52 0.59
CA ASP A 159 16.89 -4.61 0.55
C ASP A 159 17.49 -5.41 1.70
#